data_AF-A0A357FZ32-F1
#
_entry.id   AF-A0A357FZ32-F1
#
_cell.length_a   1.000
_cell.length_b   1.000
_cell.length_c   1.000
_cell.angle_alpha   90.00
_cell.angle_beta   90.00
_cell.angle_gamma   90.00
#
_symmetry.space_group_name_H-M   'P 1'
#
loop_
_entity.id
_entity.type
_entity.pdbx_description
1 polymer ?
#
loop_
_entity_poly.entity_id
_entity_poly.type
_entity_poly.pdbx_seq_one_letter_code
_entity_poly.pdbx_strand_id
1 'polypeptide(L)'
;PDMRAAIDADLNQLKMIFSLYERYDQTIKTSQIHEELAARLYEELDYRLEARFCKLYGSILNDEPGVHVPEVIDSLSTDRLLTATWLEGEKILSFVDAHPQQRNELAMNMFRAWYVPLYHYGIIHGDPHLGNYTVRPDNTINLLDFGCVRVFDPSFIGGVIDLYNALMTDNTELAVHAYETWGFKNLTREQVETLNIWANFLYGPVLEDKIRPIGEVSGGVYGRDTAEKVHKKLRELSRAAGGISVPREFVFMDRAALGLGSVFLHLKAEINWHRVFNDLIGDFDIDALRAKQEKTLAQFGIPLAA
;
A
#
# COMPACT_ATOMS: atom_id res chain seq x y z
N PRO A 1 -20.03 17.24 -14.00
CA PRO A 1 -20.49 18.48 -13.34
C PRO A 1 -21.40 18.11 -12.15
N ASP A 2 -21.08 18.60 -10.94
CA ASP A 2 -21.73 18.26 -9.65
C ASP A 2 -21.57 16.83 -9.12
N MET A 3 -20.37 16.26 -9.29
CA MET A 3 -20.01 14.98 -8.68
C MET A 3 -20.14 15.00 -7.14
N ARG A 4 -19.81 16.11 -6.46
CA ARG A 4 -20.02 16.27 -5.01
C ARG A 4 -21.49 16.14 -4.61
N ALA A 5 -22.41 16.84 -5.29
CA ALA A 5 -23.83 16.76 -4.97
C ALA A 5 -24.44 15.39 -5.32
N ALA A 6 -23.95 14.74 -6.38
CA ALA A 6 -24.34 13.37 -6.73
C ALA A 6 -23.86 12.36 -5.67
N ILE A 7 -22.60 12.48 -5.23
CA ILE A 7 -22.03 11.66 -4.15
C ILE A 7 -22.76 11.91 -2.83
N ASP A 8 -23.07 13.17 -2.50
CA ASP A 8 -23.85 13.51 -1.30
C ASP A 8 -25.24 12.86 -1.35
N ALA A 9 -25.88 12.84 -2.51
CA ALA A 9 -27.17 12.18 -2.71
C ALA A 9 -27.05 10.65 -2.59
N ASP A 10 -26.05 10.05 -3.20
CA ASP A 10 -25.79 8.59 -3.18
C ASP A 10 -25.40 8.12 -1.77
N LEU A 11 -24.54 8.87 -1.07
CA LEU A 11 -24.19 8.61 0.33
C LEU A 11 -25.41 8.70 1.25
N ASN A 12 -26.32 9.65 1.01
CA ASN A 12 -27.57 9.75 1.76
C ASN A 12 -28.54 8.58 1.46
N GLN A 13 -28.59 8.10 0.22
CA GLN A 13 -29.38 6.92 -0.13
C GLN A 13 -28.79 5.64 0.48
N LEU A 14 -27.46 5.47 0.42
CA LEU A 14 -26.77 4.35 1.04
C LEU A 14 -26.94 4.33 2.56
N LYS A 15 -26.90 5.50 3.23
CA LYS A 15 -27.21 5.65 4.66
C LYS A 15 -28.62 5.15 4.99
N MET A 16 -29.60 5.44 4.14
CA MET A 16 -30.98 5.00 4.32
C MET A 16 -31.11 3.48 4.17
N ILE A 17 -30.47 2.90 3.15
CA ILE A 17 -30.45 1.44 2.91
C ILE A 17 -29.76 0.69 4.06
N PHE A 18 -28.61 1.19 4.52
CA PHE A 18 -27.86 0.63 5.63
C PHE A 18 -28.63 0.70 6.96
N SER A 19 -29.35 1.80 7.22
CA SER A 19 -30.22 1.92 8.41
C SER A 19 -31.41 0.96 8.40
N LEU A 20 -31.90 0.55 7.23
CA LEU A 20 -32.93 -0.48 7.09
C LEU A 20 -32.35 -1.89 7.33
N TYR A 21 -31.08 -2.10 6.95
CA TYR A 21 -30.37 -3.36 7.16
C TYR A 21 -30.00 -3.59 8.63
N GLU A 22 -29.58 -2.55 9.37
CA GLU A 22 -29.37 -2.60 10.83
C GLU A 22 -30.61 -3.00 11.62
N ARG A 23 -31.81 -2.69 11.11
CA ARG A 23 -33.08 -3.12 11.73
C ARG A 23 -33.34 -4.62 11.55
N TYR A 24 -32.72 -5.26 10.56
CA TYR A 24 -32.86 -6.68 10.26
C TYR A 24 -31.70 -7.53 10.84
N ASP A 25 -30.49 -6.96 10.94
CA ASP A 25 -29.32 -7.61 11.54
C ASP A 25 -28.54 -6.62 12.41
N GLN A 26 -28.68 -6.76 13.74
CA GLN A 26 -28.07 -5.87 14.73
C GLN A 26 -26.55 -6.10 14.93
N THR A 27 -25.95 -7.09 14.25
CA THR A 27 -24.53 -7.41 14.41
C THR A 27 -23.60 -6.53 13.55
N ILE A 28 -24.14 -5.81 12.57
CA ILE A 28 -23.37 -4.96 11.64
C ILE A 28 -23.61 -3.49 12.00
N LYS A 29 -22.59 -2.78 12.50
CA LYS A 29 -22.63 -1.33 12.69
C LYS A 29 -22.34 -0.64 11.35
N THR A 30 -23.38 -0.19 10.67
CA THR A 30 -23.30 0.41 9.33
C THR A 30 -22.92 1.88 9.33
N SER A 31 -23.03 2.58 10.45
CA SER A 31 -22.55 3.96 10.62
C SER A 31 -21.06 4.11 10.33
N GLN A 32 -20.24 3.16 10.78
CA GLN A 32 -18.79 3.15 10.53
C GLN A 32 -18.46 2.91 9.05
N ILE A 33 -19.26 2.10 8.36
CA ILE A 33 -19.14 1.83 6.92
C ILE A 33 -19.49 3.08 6.11
N HIS A 34 -20.55 3.80 6.52
CA HIS A 34 -20.97 5.04 5.87
C HIS A 34 -19.92 6.16 6.01
N GLU A 35 -19.38 6.37 7.21
CA GLU A 35 -18.32 7.35 7.45
C GLU A 35 -17.06 7.04 6.64
N GLU A 36 -16.67 5.78 6.56
CA GLU A 36 -15.52 5.34 5.78
C GLU A 36 -15.75 5.54 4.27
N LEU A 37 -16.93 5.19 3.75
CA LEU A 37 -17.27 5.38 2.34
C LEU A 37 -17.36 6.86 1.96
N ALA A 38 -17.93 7.69 2.83
CA ALA A 38 -18.01 9.12 2.64
C ALA A 38 -16.62 9.77 2.65
N ALA A 39 -15.77 9.43 3.63
CA ALA A 39 -14.40 9.92 3.70
C ALA A 39 -13.62 9.57 2.42
N ARG A 40 -13.78 8.35 1.90
CA ARG A 40 -13.15 7.91 0.64
C ARG A 40 -13.59 8.73 -0.56
N LEU A 41 -14.90 8.93 -0.71
CA LEU A 41 -15.44 9.69 -1.84
C LEU A 41 -15.07 11.18 -1.75
N TYR A 42 -14.93 11.75 -0.56
CA TYR A 42 -14.45 13.14 -0.41
C TYR A 42 -12.94 13.28 -0.63
N GLU A 43 -12.14 12.28 -0.23
CA GLU A 43 -10.71 12.22 -0.55
C GLU A 43 -10.48 12.22 -2.07
N GLU A 44 -11.26 11.43 -2.82
CA GLU A 44 -11.21 11.37 -4.30
C GLU A 44 -11.61 12.71 -4.99
N LEU A 45 -12.18 13.67 -4.26
CA LEU A 45 -12.65 14.95 -4.78
C LEU A 45 -11.75 16.14 -4.40
N ASP A 46 -10.62 15.91 -3.74
CA ASP A 46 -9.65 16.96 -3.39
C ASP A 46 -8.46 16.98 -4.36
N TYR A 47 -8.69 17.55 -5.54
CA TYR A 47 -7.62 17.74 -6.54
C TYR A 47 -6.48 18.66 -6.08
N ARG A 48 -6.69 19.50 -5.06
CA ARG A 48 -5.59 20.29 -4.48
C ARG A 48 -4.69 19.41 -3.63
N LEU A 49 -5.27 18.46 -2.89
CA LEU A 49 -4.51 17.47 -2.14
C LEU A 49 -3.75 16.54 -3.09
N GLU A 50 -4.41 16.02 -4.13
CA GLU A 50 -3.75 15.20 -5.17
C GLU A 50 -2.60 15.96 -5.84
N ALA A 51 -2.80 17.23 -6.22
CA ALA A 51 -1.74 18.07 -6.77
C ALA A 51 -0.52 18.19 -5.84
N ARG A 52 -0.75 18.35 -4.54
CA ARG A 52 0.33 18.42 -3.53
C ARG A 52 1.06 17.09 -3.42
N PHE A 53 0.35 15.97 -3.41
CA PHE A 53 0.95 14.64 -3.38
C PHE A 53 1.74 14.34 -4.65
N CYS A 54 1.24 14.70 -5.83
CA CYS A 54 1.95 14.56 -7.09
C CYS A 54 3.30 15.30 -7.06
N LYS A 55 3.30 16.57 -6.63
CA LYS A 55 4.55 17.35 -6.46
C LYS A 55 5.48 16.74 -5.42
N LEU A 56 4.95 16.28 -4.29
CA LEU A 56 5.71 15.59 -3.26
C LEU A 56 6.38 14.33 -3.81
N TYR A 57 5.64 13.52 -4.58
CA TYR A 57 6.18 12.31 -5.22
C TYR A 57 7.27 12.62 -6.23
N GLY A 58 7.09 13.67 -7.04
CA GLY A 58 8.13 14.17 -7.94
C GLY A 58 9.41 14.54 -7.19
N SER A 59 9.29 15.14 -5.99
CA SER A 59 10.46 15.45 -5.16
C SER A 59 11.08 14.22 -4.48
N ILE A 60 10.27 13.24 -4.06
CA ILE A 60 10.75 12.02 -3.41
C ILE A 60 11.52 11.14 -4.40
N LEU A 61 11.01 11.03 -5.63
CA LEU A 61 11.53 10.15 -6.67
C LEU A 61 12.51 10.85 -7.61
N ASN A 62 12.94 12.08 -7.29
CA ASN A 62 13.86 12.84 -8.13
C ASN A 62 15.20 12.11 -8.38
N ASP A 63 15.65 11.30 -7.41
CA ASP A 63 16.89 10.53 -7.50
C ASP A 63 16.67 9.10 -8.02
N GLU A 64 15.46 8.78 -8.47
CA GLU A 64 15.06 7.48 -9.02
C GLU A 64 14.85 7.58 -10.54
N PRO A 65 15.93 7.50 -11.36
CA PRO A 65 15.87 7.80 -12.79
C PRO A 65 14.97 6.85 -13.60
N GLY A 66 14.59 5.72 -13.01
CA GLY A 66 13.67 4.75 -13.61
C GLY A 66 12.20 5.11 -13.46
N VAL A 67 11.85 6.20 -12.75
CA VAL A 67 10.47 6.55 -12.39
C VAL A 67 10.18 8.01 -12.71
N HIS A 68 9.06 8.26 -13.39
CA HIS A 68 8.63 9.57 -13.80
C HIS A 68 7.25 9.91 -13.24
N VAL A 69 7.12 11.12 -12.71
CA VAL A 69 5.88 11.68 -12.17
C VAL A 69 5.53 12.90 -13.01
N PRO A 70 4.25 13.12 -13.37
CA PRO A 70 3.87 14.28 -14.17
C PRO A 70 4.04 15.57 -13.36
N GLU A 71 4.42 16.65 -14.03
CA GLU A 71 4.54 17.96 -13.39
C GLU A 71 3.18 18.65 -13.37
N VAL A 72 2.71 19.04 -12.19
CA VAL A 72 1.44 19.76 -12.04
C VAL A 72 1.56 21.18 -12.60
N ILE A 73 0.61 21.56 -13.47
CA ILE A 73 0.50 22.90 -14.05
C ILE A 73 -0.49 23.72 -13.21
N ASP A 74 0.02 24.42 -12.20
CA ASP A 74 -0.81 25.18 -11.24
C ASP A 74 -1.71 26.21 -11.90
N SER A 75 -1.23 26.91 -12.93
CA SER A 75 -1.98 27.94 -13.65
C SER A 75 -3.20 27.40 -14.41
N LEU A 76 -3.24 26.09 -14.68
CA LEU A 76 -4.33 25.39 -15.35
C LEU A 76 -5.10 24.47 -14.40
N SER A 77 -4.79 24.51 -13.10
CA SER A 77 -5.42 23.66 -12.09
C SER A 77 -6.37 24.47 -11.21
N THR A 78 -7.45 23.84 -10.78
CA THR A 78 -8.50 24.39 -9.93
C THR A 78 -9.02 23.30 -8.99
N ASP A 79 -9.98 23.65 -8.13
CA ASP A 79 -10.60 22.71 -7.17
C ASP A 79 -11.39 21.58 -7.84
N ARG A 80 -11.65 21.71 -9.15
CA ARG A 80 -12.44 20.77 -9.95
C ARG A 80 -11.72 20.32 -11.22
N LEU A 81 -10.45 20.68 -11.40
CA LEU A 81 -9.63 20.29 -12.53
C LEU A 81 -8.16 20.22 -12.11
N LEU A 82 -7.54 19.06 -12.22
CA LEU A 82 -6.09 18.92 -12.11
C LEU A 82 -5.47 18.85 -13.51
N THR A 83 -4.53 19.74 -13.82
CA THR A 83 -3.78 19.71 -15.08
C THR A 83 -2.32 19.40 -14.78
N ALA A 84 -1.75 18.45 -15.52
CA ALA A 84 -0.34 18.06 -15.40
C ALA A 84 0.29 17.79 -16.78
N THR A 85 1.61 17.64 -16.84
CA THR A 85 2.31 17.32 -18.09
C THR A 85 1.89 15.96 -18.63
N TRP A 86 1.89 15.86 -19.96
CA TRP A 86 1.62 14.60 -20.64
C TRP A 86 2.82 13.66 -20.54
N LEU A 87 2.58 12.41 -20.15
CA LEU A 87 3.57 11.36 -20.12
C LEU A 87 3.21 10.28 -21.15
N GLU A 88 4.11 10.05 -22.10
CA GLU A 88 3.95 9.01 -23.12
C GLU A 88 4.35 7.64 -22.56
N GLY A 89 3.55 6.61 -22.86
CA GLY A 89 3.87 5.25 -22.46
C GLY A 89 2.76 4.25 -22.78
N GLU A 90 3.11 2.97 -22.76
CA GLU A 90 2.21 1.84 -22.95
C GLU A 90 1.85 1.20 -21.60
N LYS A 91 0.72 0.50 -21.52
CA LYS A 91 0.31 -0.17 -20.27
C LYS A 91 1.37 -1.19 -19.85
N ILE A 92 1.75 -1.23 -18.57
CA ILE A 92 2.77 -2.17 -18.06
C ILE A 92 2.44 -3.64 -18.36
N LEU A 93 1.16 -4.00 -18.40
CA LEU A 93 0.71 -5.35 -18.75
C LEU A 93 1.01 -5.75 -20.20
N SER A 94 1.29 -4.82 -21.10
CA SER A 94 1.74 -5.14 -22.47
C SER A 94 3.15 -5.75 -22.49
N PHE A 95 3.89 -5.68 -21.38
CA PHE A 95 5.29 -6.11 -21.29
C PHE A 95 5.48 -7.45 -20.56
N VAL A 96 4.40 -8.17 -20.24
CA VAL A 96 4.49 -9.48 -19.55
C VAL A 96 5.25 -10.53 -20.34
N ASP A 97 5.21 -10.44 -21.68
CA ASP A 97 5.92 -11.32 -22.62
C ASP A 97 7.20 -10.67 -23.19
N ALA A 98 7.61 -9.53 -22.62
CA ALA A 98 8.86 -8.88 -23.00
C ALA A 98 10.08 -9.74 -22.62
N HIS A 99 11.25 -9.36 -23.16
CA HIS A 99 12.51 -10.05 -22.86
C HIS A 99 12.77 -10.06 -21.33
N PRO A 100 13.27 -11.15 -20.72
CA PRO A 100 13.44 -11.26 -19.27
C PRO A 100 14.18 -10.07 -18.64
N GLN A 101 15.23 -9.58 -19.30
CA GLN A 101 15.98 -8.40 -18.85
C GLN A 101 15.11 -7.15 -18.71
N GLN A 102 14.21 -6.90 -19.67
CA GLN A 102 13.31 -5.76 -19.66
C GLN A 102 12.27 -5.91 -18.55
N ARG A 103 11.72 -7.12 -18.35
CA ARG A 103 10.78 -7.38 -17.24
C ARG A 103 11.44 -7.16 -15.87
N ASN A 104 12.71 -7.55 -15.73
CA ASN A 104 13.48 -7.30 -14.52
C ASN A 104 13.72 -5.81 -14.29
N GLU A 105 14.05 -5.05 -15.33
CA GLU A 105 14.21 -3.59 -15.26
C GLU A 105 12.90 -2.90 -14.83
N LEU A 106 11.77 -3.25 -15.48
CA LEU A 106 10.46 -2.72 -15.12
C LEU A 106 10.06 -3.05 -13.69
N ALA A 107 10.30 -4.29 -13.25
CA ALA A 107 10.01 -4.71 -11.90
C ALA A 107 10.89 -3.98 -10.86
N MET A 108 12.16 -3.70 -11.19
CA MET A 108 13.03 -2.90 -10.33
C MET A 108 12.51 -1.46 -10.21
N ASN A 109 12.13 -0.84 -11.33
CA ASN A 109 11.58 0.52 -11.34
C ASN A 109 10.28 0.60 -10.52
N MET A 110 9.40 -0.40 -10.66
CA MET A 110 8.18 -0.53 -9.85
C MET A 110 8.48 -0.71 -8.36
N PHE A 111 9.48 -1.52 -8.02
CA PHE A 111 9.92 -1.70 -6.64
C PHE A 111 10.39 -0.37 -6.05
N ARG A 112 11.25 0.36 -6.76
CA ARG A 112 11.78 1.64 -6.27
C ARG A 112 10.69 2.71 -6.15
N ALA A 113 9.80 2.83 -7.14
CA ALA A 113 8.68 3.77 -7.11
C ALA A 113 7.79 3.64 -5.87
N TRP A 114 7.72 2.45 -5.29
CA TRP A 114 6.79 2.14 -4.21
C TRP A 114 7.46 2.08 -2.84
N TYR A 115 8.60 1.40 -2.76
CA TYR A 115 9.27 1.15 -1.49
C TYR A 115 10.23 2.27 -1.08
N VAL A 116 10.78 3.06 -2.02
CA VAL A 116 11.61 4.24 -1.67
C VAL A 116 10.79 5.29 -0.93
N PRO A 117 9.59 5.70 -1.41
CA PRO A 117 8.71 6.57 -0.62
C PRO A 117 8.33 5.97 0.74
N LEU A 118 8.06 4.66 0.79
CA LEU A 118 7.61 4.00 2.01
C LEU A 118 8.69 4.02 3.10
N TYR A 119 9.88 3.50 2.82
CA TYR A 119 10.91 3.32 3.85
C TYR A 119 11.70 4.59 4.15
N HIS A 120 11.83 5.52 3.20
CA HIS A 120 12.56 6.77 3.44
C HIS A 120 11.66 7.95 3.83
N TYR A 121 10.34 7.88 3.63
CA TYR A 121 9.42 8.98 3.94
C TYR A 121 8.16 8.54 4.69
N GLY A 122 7.87 7.24 4.82
CA GLY A 122 6.66 6.74 5.47
C GLY A 122 5.40 7.08 4.65
N ILE A 123 5.56 7.27 3.34
CA ILE A 123 4.50 7.68 2.43
C ILE A 123 4.37 6.62 1.35
N ILE A 124 3.15 6.19 1.02
CA ILE A 124 2.93 5.18 -0.02
C ILE A 124 1.88 5.61 -1.03
N HIS A 125 2.08 5.13 -2.25
CA HIS A 125 1.08 5.20 -3.30
C HIS A 125 0.07 4.09 -3.01
N GLY A 126 -1.08 4.49 -2.47
CA GLY A 126 -2.07 3.60 -1.87
C GLY A 126 -3.03 2.96 -2.86
N ASP A 127 -2.92 3.28 -4.17
CA ASP A 127 -3.65 2.58 -5.23
C ASP A 127 -2.69 1.84 -6.18
N PRO A 128 -2.35 0.58 -5.90
CA PRO A 128 -1.48 -0.22 -6.75
C PRO A 128 -2.15 -0.68 -8.07
N HIS A 129 -3.27 -0.08 -8.47
CA HIS A 129 -3.94 -0.43 -9.72
C HIS A 129 -3.01 -0.28 -10.92
N LEU A 130 -2.92 -1.33 -11.73
CA LEU A 130 -2.02 -1.43 -12.89
C LEU A 130 -2.22 -0.34 -13.95
N GLY A 131 -3.38 0.31 -13.96
CA GLY A 131 -3.68 1.46 -14.82
C GLY A 131 -2.89 2.72 -14.46
N ASN A 132 -2.37 2.81 -13.25
CA ASN A 132 -1.60 3.96 -12.76
C ASN A 132 -0.13 3.90 -13.20
N TYR A 133 0.25 2.85 -13.94
CA TYR A 133 1.63 2.61 -14.37
C TYR A 133 1.69 2.41 -15.89
N THR A 134 2.49 3.23 -16.56
CA THR A 134 2.81 3.05 -17.98
C THR A 134 4.32 2.97 -18.19
N VAL A 135 4.74 2.27 -19.23
CA VAL A 135 6.14 2.06 -19.60
C VAL A 135 6.48 2.98 -20.74
N ARG A 136 7.53 3.77 -20.56
CA ARG A 136 8.05 4.71 -21.54
C ARG A 136 8.89 3.97 -22.59
N PRO A 137 9.16 4.60 -23.76
CA PRO A 137 9.99 3.99 -24.81
C PRO A 137 11.41 3.59 -24.39
N ASP A 138 11.91 4.15 -23.29
CA ASP A 138 13.23 3.89 -22.69
C ASP A 138 13.19 2.89 -21.52
N ASN A 139 12.09 2.15 -21.34
CA ASN A 139 11.87 1.16 -20.25
C ASN A 139 11.81 1.75 -18.82
N THR A 140 11.69 3.05 -18.68
CA THR A 140 11.35 3.68 -17.40
C THR A 140 9.82 3.70 -17.22
N ILE A 141 9.35 3.92 -15.98
CA ILE A 141 7.92 3.89 -15.67
C ILE A 141 7.38 5.29 -15.42
N ASN A 142 6.17 5.57 -15.89
CA ASN A 142 5.38 6.69 -15.43
C ASN A 142 4.50 6.21 -14.27
N LEU A 143 4.49 6.97 -13.18
CA LEU A 143 3.55 6.84 -12.06
C LEU A 143 2.49 7.93 -12.18
N LEU A 144 1.23 7.52 -12.26
CA LEU A 144 0.05 8.36 -12.43
C LEU A 144 -0.88 8.22 -11.22
N ASP A 145 -1.86 9.12 -11.15
CA ASP A 145 -2.92 9.16 -10.12
C ASP A 145 -2.37 9.26 -8.70
N PHE A 146 -2.48 10.43 -8.07
CA PHE A 146 -2.01 10.62 -6.69
C PHE A 146 -3.18 10.84 -5.72
N GLY A 147 -4.39 10.47 -6.14
CA GLY A 147 -5.62 10.64 -5.35
C GLY A 147 -5.64 9.74 -4.12
N CYS A 148 -4.90 8.63 -4.14
CA CYS A 148 -4.84 7.67 -3.03
C CYS A 148 -3.44 7.57 -2.40
N VAL A 149 -2.80 8.67 -1.99
CA VAL A 149 -1.57 8.59 -1.18
C VAL A 149 -1.90 8.41 0.30
N ARG A 150 -1.12 7.59 1.02
CA ARG A 150 -1.21 7.46 2.48
C ARG A 150 0.10 7.88 3.14
N VAL A 151 -0.03 8.49 4.31
CA VAL A 151 1.07 8.79 5.23
C VAL A 151 0.90 7.86 6.42
N PHE A 152 1.93 7.09 6.74
CA PHE A 152 1.96 6.23 7.92
C PHE A 152 2.76 6.90 9.03
N ASP A 153 2.36 6.62 10.27
CA ASP A 153 3.21 6.93 11.42
C ASP A 153 4.56 6.20 11.27
N PRO A 154 5.70 6.86 11.50
CA PRO A 154 7.02 6.22 11.42
C PRO A 154 7.14 4.94 12.27
N SER A 155 6.44 4.85 13.40
CA SER A 155 6.41 3.65 14.24
C SER A 155 5.75 2.46 13.54
N PHE A 156 4.74 2.70 12.70
CA PHE A 156 4.14 1.66 11.89
C PHE A 156 5.19 1.04 10.95
N ILE A 157 6.01 1.89 10.29
CA ILE A 157 7.10 1.44 9.42
C ILE A 157 8.17 0.67 10.19
N GLY A 158 8.51 1.11 11.40
CA GLY A 158 9.37 0.35 12.32
C GLY A 158 8.81 -1.05 12.59
N GLY A 159 7.51 -1.17 12.88
CA GLY A 159 6.83 -2.46 13.04
C GLY A 159 6.88 -3.36 11.81
N VAL A 160 6.88 -2.80 10.60
CA VAL A 160 7.09 -3.56 9.34
C VAL A 160 8.45 -4.23 9.33
N ILE A 161 9.49 -3.47 9.64
CA ILE A 161 10.88 -3.95 9.66
C ILE A 161 11.10 -4.93 10.81
N ASP A 162 10.53 -4.66 11.99
CA ASP A 162 10.59 -5.57 13.13
C ASP A 162 9.92 -6.92 12.82
N LEU A 163 8.76 -6.92 12.15
CA LEU A 163 8.13 -8.17 11.74
C LEU A 163 8.99 -8.93 10.72
N TYR A 164 9.60 -8.24 9.76
CA TYR A 164 10.55 -8.86 8.84
C TYR A 164 11.72 -9.52 9.60
N ASN A 165 12.34 -8.78 10.51
CA ASN A 165 13.46 -9.27 11.33
C ASN A 165 13.04 -10.44 12.23
N ALA A 166 11.82 -10.39 12.78
CA ALA A 166 11.25 -11.47 13.57
C ALA A 166 11.13 -12.77 12.77
N LEU A 167 10.66 -12.69 11.52
CA LEU A 167 10.57 -13.85 10.62
C LEU A 167 11.96 -14.36 10.21
N MET A 168 12.92 -13.47 9.94
CA MET A 168 14.30 -13.84 9.60
C MET A 168 15.03 -14.57 10.74
N THR A 169 14.66 -14.30 11.99
CA THR A 169 15.35 -14.80 13.19
C THR A 169 14.51 -15.78 14.01
N ASP A 170 13.33 -16.16 13.50
CA ASP A 170 12.32 -16.96 14.22
C ASP A 170 11.98 -16.39 15.63
N ASN A 171 12.05 -15.07 15.78
CA ASN A 171 11.82 -14.38 17.06
C ASN A 171 10.34 -14.06 17.27
N THR A 172 9.64 -14.93 18.00
CA THR A 172 8.21 -14.77 18.28
C THR A 172 7.90 -13.53 19.14
N GLU A 173 8.77 -13.17 20.09
CA GLU A 173 8.53 -11.99 20.94
C GLU A 173 8.59 -10.69 20.13
N LEU A 174 9.54 -10.60 19.19
CA LEU A 174 9.63 -9.46 18.29
C LEU A 174 8.43 -9.40 17.32
N ALA A 175 7.94 -10.54 16.83
CA ALA A 175 6.72 -10.57 16.02
C ALA A 175 5.50 -10.06 16.79
N VAL A 176 5.36 -10.44 18.07
CA VAL A 176 4.29 -9.91 18.94
C VAL A 176 4.43 -8.41 19.09
N HIS A 177 5.63 -7.92 19.38
CA HIS A 177 5.90 -6.48 19.51
C HIS A 177 5.52 -5.72 18.23
N ALA A 178 5.89 -6.24 17.06
CA ALA A 178 5.54 -5.64 15.78
C ALA A 178 4.01 -5.56 15.57
N TYR A 179 3.27 -6.63 15.89
CA TYR A 179 1.81 -6.61 15.81
C TYR A 179 1.18 -5.61 16.81
N GLU A 180 1.72 -5.51 18.02
CA GLU A 180 1.25 -4.53 19.00
C GLU A 180 1.51 -3.09 18.54
N THR A 181 2.67 -2.82 17.94
CA THR A 181 3.02 -1.53 17.34
C THR A 181 2.06 -1.15 16.22
N TRP A 182 1.58 -2.13 15.44
CA TRP A 182 0.53 -1.90 14.44
C TRP A 182 -0.86 -1.68 15.03
N GLY A 183 -1.04 -1.86 16.34
CA GLY A 183 -2.29 -1.61 17.04
C GLY A 183 -3.13 -2.86 17.34
N PHE A 184 -2.61 -4.06 17.09
CA PHE A 184 -3.23 -5.27 17.61
C PHE A 184 -3.13 -5.29 19.14
N LYS A 185 -4.14 -5.84 19.82
CA LYS A 185 -4.21 -5.88 21.29
C LYS A 185 -4.57 -7.26 21.78
N ASN A 186 -3.95 -7.68 22.88
CA ASN A 186 -4.25 -8.92 23.59
C ASN A 186 -4.25 -10.17 22.68
N LEU A 187 -3.29 -10.24 21.74
CA LEU A 187 -3.19 -11.38 20.84
C LEU A 187 -2.80 -12.64 21.63
N THR A 188 -3.54 -13.73 21.40
CA THR A 188 -3.13 -15.05 21.89
C THR A 188 -1.99 -15.59 21.03
N ARG A 189 -1.20 -16.50 21.59
CA ARG A 189 -0.13 -17.18 20.85
C ARG A 189 -0.63 -17.81 19.53
N GLU A 190 -1.79 -18.44 19.55
CA GLU A 190 -2.36 -19.07 18.36
C GLU A 190 -2.79 -18.05 17.29
N GLN A 191 -3.23 -16.85 17.70
CA GLN A 191 -3.53 -15.76 16.78
C GLN A 191 -2.27 -15.21 16.14
N VAL A 192 -1.19 -15.05 16.91
CA VAL A 192 0.14 -14.64 16.41
C VAL A 192 0.68 -15.66 15.42
N GLU A 193 0.66 -16.94 15.76
CA GLU A 193 1.06 -18.01 14.84
C GLU A 193 0.23 -18.00 13.55
N THR A 194 -1.06 -17.66 13.64
CA THR A 194 -1.93 -17.52 12.47
C THR A 194 -1.60 -16.29 11.62
N LEU A 195 -1.28 -15.15 12.24
CA LEU A 195 -0.81 -13.95 11.54
C LEU A 195 0.56 -14.18 10.89
N ASN A 196 1.45 -14.95 11.52
CA ASN A 196 2.75 -15.30 10.97
C ASN A 196 2.63 -16.15 9.69
N ILE A 197 1.58 -16.95 9.51
CA ILE A 197 1.33 -17.65 8.23
C ILE A 197 1.15 -16.63 7.10
N TRP A 198 0.39 -15.57 7.35
CA TRP A 198 0.17 -14.49 6.39
C TRP A 198 1.44 -13.66 6.17
N ALA A 199 2.14 -13.33 7.25
CA ALA A 199 3.38 -12.55 7.16
C ALA A 199 4.46 -13.32 6.37
N ASN A 200 4.63 -14.63 6.61
CA ASN A 200 5.55 -15.47 5.83
C ASN A 200 5.17 -15.55 4.34
N PHE A 201 3.88 -15.47 4.01
CA PHE A 201 3.47 -15.38 2.62
C PHE A 201 3.92 -14.06 1.97
N LEU A 202 3.67 -12.92 2.64
CA LEU A 202 4.03 -11.59 2.11
C LEU A 202 5.54 -11.36 2.06
N TYR A 203 6.26 -11.71 3.13
CA TYR A 203 7.72 -11.53 3.22
C TYR A 203 8.50 -12.68 2.57
N GLY A 204 7.85 -13.81 2.26
CA GLY A 204 8.49 -14.99 1.69
C GLY A 204 9.49 -14.71 0.56
N PRO A 205 9.20 -13.81 -0.41
CA PRO A 205 10.14 -13.39 -1.45
C PRO A 205 11.46 -12.79 -0.95
N VAL A 206 11.47 -12.11 0.19
CA VAL A 206 12.61 -11.35 0.73
C VAL A 206 13.31 -12.04 1.91
N LEU A 207 12.84 -13.22 2.34
CA LEU A 207 13.45 -13.97 3.46
C LEU A 207 14.69 -14.79 3.04
N GLU A 208 14.84 -15.12 1.76
CA GLU A 208 15.95 -15.95 1.27
C GLU A 208 16.81 -15.20 0.27
N ASP A 209 18.14 -15.21 0.46
CA ASP A 209 19.12 -14.63 -0.48
C ASP A 209 19.23 -15.48 -1.77
N LYS A 210 18.23 -15.36 -2.65
CA LYS A 210 18.18 -16.05 -3.94
C LYS A 210 17.45 -15.24 -5.00
N ILE A 211 17.83 -15.47 -6.27
CA ILE A 211 17.11 -14.97 -7.44
C ILE A 211 15.85 -15.81 -7.64
N ARG A 212 14.69 -15.15 -7.75
CA ARG A 212 13.38 -15.80 -7.95
C ARG A 212 12.34 -14.80 -8.46
N PRO A 213 11.28 -15.24 -9.14
CA PRO A 213 10.06 -14.45 -9.28
C PRO A 213 9.30 -14.35 -7.96
N ILE A 214 8.61 -13.22 -7.77
CA ILE A 214 7.59 -13.11 -6.73
C ILE A 214 6.44 -14.04 -7.11
N GLY A 215 6.04 -14.91 -6.18
CA GLY A 215 5.00 -15.92 -6.40
C GLY A 215 5.48 -17.32 -6.75
N GLU A 216 6.78 -17.56 -6.93
CA GLU A 216 7.32 -18.92 -6.95
C GLU A 216 7.24 -19.51 -5.53
N VAL A 217 6.13 -20.20 -5.27
CA VAL A 217 5.98 -21.18 -4.20
C VAL A 217 5.35 -22.40 -4.84
N SER A 218 5.87 -23.59 -4.53
CA SER A 218 5.40 -24.88 -5.03
C SER A 218 3.86 -24.99 -4.92
N GLY A 219 3.12 -24.84 -6.04
CA GLY A 219 1.66 -25.11 -6.06
C GLY A 219 0.71 -24.10 -6.73
N GLY A 220 1.17 -23.03 -7.37
CA GLY A 220 0.43 -22.35 -8.44
C GLY A 220 -0.78 -21.44 -8.10
N VAL A 221 -1.38 -21.50 -6.91
CA VAL A 221 -2.43 -20.54 -6.46
C VAL A 221 -2.34 -20.39 -4.95
N TYR A 222 -1.63 -19.35 -4.44
CA TYR A 222 -1.30 -19.28 -3.01
C TYR A 222 -1.81 -18.02 -2.27
N GLY A 223 -2.19 -16.94 -2.98
CA GLY A 223 -2.63 -15.68 -2.34
C GLY A 223 -4.04 -15.72 -1.73
N ARG A 224 -5.06 -15.94 -2.57
CA ARG A 224 -6.48 -15.97 -2.14
C ARG A 224 -6.73 -17.07 -1.11
N ASP A 225 -6.23 -18.28 -1.38
CA ASP A 225 -6.45 -19.44 -0.50
C ASP A 225 -5.78 -19.27 0.88
N THR A 226 -4.59 -18.67 0.93
CA THR A 226 -3.91 -18.40 2.20
C THR A 226 -4.62 -17.29 2.96
N ALA A 227 -5.05 -16.22 2.29
CA ALA A 227 -5.84 -15.15 2.89
C ALA A 227 -7.15 -15.71 3.49
N GLU A 228 -7.88 -16.52 2.73
CA GLU A 228 -9.13 -17.17 3.18
C GLU A 228 -8.90 -18.08 4.38
N LYS A 229 -7.83 -18.89 4.38
CA LYS A 229 -7.46 -19.76 5.51
C LYS A 229 -7.13 -18.95 6.76
N VAL A 230 -6.31 -17.91 6.63
CA VAL A 230 -5.92 -17.03 7.73
C VAL A 230 -7.15 -16.31 8.28
N HIS A 231 -7.97 -15.71 7.42
CA HIS A 231 -9.21 -15.04 7.83
C HIS A 231 -10.18 -15.98 8.55
N LYS A 232 -10.36 -17.20 8.04
CA LYS A 232 -11.22 -18.19 8.67
C LYS A 232 -10.70 -18.57 10.05
N LYS A 233 -9.41 -18.87 10.18
CA LYS A 233 -8.79 -19.25 11.45
C LYS A 233 -8.82 -18.11 12.46
N LEU A 234 -8.47 -16.88 12.06
CA LEU A 234 -8.59 -15.71 12.93
C LEU A 234 -10.01 -15.48 13.41
N ARG A 235 -11.02 -15.67 12.54
CA ARG A 235 -12.44 -15.54 12.92
C ARG A 235 -12.87 -16.60 13.93
N GLU A 236 -12.43 -17.84 13.78
CA GLU A 236 -12.68 -18.93 14.73
C GLU A 236 -12.05 -18.63 16.10
N LEU A 237 -10.78 -18.21 16.11
CA LEU A 237 -10.07 -17.83 17.34
C LEU A 237 -10.69 -16.60 18.01
N SER A 238 -11.12 -15.63 17.21
CA SER A 238 -11.80 -14.42 17.71
C SER A 238 -13.10 -14.74 18.44
N ARG A 239 -13.89 -15.71 17.95
CA ARG A 239 -15.14 -16.11 18.61
C ARG A 239 -14.92 -16.73 20.00
N ALA A 240 -13.78 -17.41 20.19
CA ALA A 240 -13.43 -18.03 21.48
C ALA A 240 -12.77 -17.06 22.47
N ALA A 241 -12.07 -16.02 21.97
CA ALA A 241 -11.23 -15.12 22.78
C ALA A 241 -11.79 -13.70 22.98
N GLY A 242 -13.02 -13.40 22.52
CA GLY A 242 -13.64 -12.08 22.71
C GLY A 242 -13.42 -11.07 21.57
N GLY A 243 -12.98 -11.52 20.40
CA GLY A 243 -12.77 -10.71 19.19
C GLY A 243 -11.32 -10.31 18.95
N ILE A 244 -10.95 -10.03 17.70
CA ILE A 244 -9.70 -9.35 17.32
C ILE A 244 -10.08 -8.06 16.60
N SER A 245 -9.53 -6.93 17.05
CA SER A 245 -9.61 -5.67 16.32
C SER A 245 -8.44 -5.60 15.34
N VAL A 246 -8.72 -5.65 14.04
CA VAL A 246 -7.70 -5.48 13.00
C VAL A 246 -7.47 -3.98 12.78
N PRO A 247 -6.24 -3.47 12.93
CA PRO A 247 -5.92 -2.07 12.68
C PRO A 247 -6.16 -1.67 11.22
N ARG A 248 -6.52 -0.40 10.97
CA ARG A 248 -6.83 0.09 9.61
C ARG A 248 -5.58 0.09 8.73
N GLU A 249 -4.47 0.52 9.28
CA GLU A 249 -3.16 0.63 8.64
C GLU A 249 -2.69 -0.72 8.12
N PHE A 250 -2.93 -1.80 8.88
CA PHE A 250 -2.65 -3.17 8.46
C PHE A 250 -3.44 -3.55 7.20
N VAL A 251 -4.74 -3.25 7.14
CA VAL A 251 -5.59 -3.55 5.97
C VAL A 251 -5.12 -2.78 4.73
N PHE A 252 -4.69 -1.51 4.90
CA PHE A 252 -4.18 -0.72 3.79
C PHE A 252 -2.87 -1.28 3.25
N MET A 253 -1.90 -1.51 4.13
CA MET A 253 -0.60 -2.07 3.73
C MET A 253 -0.77 -3.43 3.06
N ASP A 254 -1.67 -4.27 3.55
CA ASP A 254 -1.96 -5.57 2.95
C ASP A 254 -2.50 -5.45 1.51
N ARG A 255 -3.49 -4.59 1.30
CA ARG A 255 -4.05 -4.31 -0.03
C ARG A 255 -3.00 -3.75 -0.98
N ALA A 256 -2.20 -2.82 -0.46
CA ALA A 256 -1.12 -2.17 -1.18
C ALA A 256 -0.09 -3.23 -1.64
N ALA A 257 0.35 -4.09 -0.72
CA ALA A 257 1.37 -5.12 -0.98
C ALA A 257 0.87 -6.21 -1.93
N LEU A 258 -0.39 -6.62 -1.82
CA LEU A 258 -1.01 -7.57 -2.74
C LEU A 258 -1.16 -6.99 -4.15
N GLY A 259 -1.57 -5.72 -4.26
CA GLY A 259 -1.69 -5.07 -5.56
C GLY A 259 -0.33 -4.95 -6.26
N LEU A 260 0.72 -4.53 -5.54
CA LEU A 260 2.06 -4.49 -6.11
C LEU A 260 2.61 -5.90 -6.41
N GLY A 261 2.37 -6.85 -5.49
CA GLY A 261 2.69 -8.26 -5.69
C GLY A 261 2.08 -8.83 -6.97
N SER A 262 0.86 -8.39 -7.32
CA SER A 262 0.23 -8.76 -8.59
C SER A 262 1.03 -8.29 -9.80
N VAL A 263 1.62 -7.10 -9.78
CA VAL A 263 2.46 -6.59 -10.88
C VAL A 263 3.68 -7.50 -11.07
N PHE A 264 4.38 -7.82 -9.97
CA PHE A 264 5.56 -8.68 -10.02
C PHE A 264 5.23 -10.11 -10.46
N LEU A 265 4.08 -10.63 -10.06
CA LEU A 265 3.54 -11.93 -10.52
C LEU A 265 3.35 -11.97 -12.04
N HIS A 266 2.84 -10.89 -12.65
CA HIS A 266 2.62 -10.81 -14.10
C HIS A 266 3.94 -10.64 -14.86
N LEU A 267 4.85 -9.80 -14.35
CA LEU A 267 6.15 -9.57 -14.98
C LEU A 267 7.09 -10.78 -14.87
N LYS A 268 6.89 -11.67 -13.89
CA LYS A 268 7.74 -12.84 -13.64
C LYS A 268 9.23 -12.47 -13.62
N ALA A 269 9.54 -11.36 -12.97
CA ALA A 269 10.89 -10.82 -12.90
C ALA A 269 11.74 -11.67 -11.96
N GLU A 270 12.88 -12.16 -12.45
CA GLU A 270 13.84 -12.96 -11.70
C GLU A 270 14.87 -12.04 -11.06
N ILE A 271 14.60 -11.62 -9.82
CA ILE A 271 15.42 -10.67 -9.09
C ILE A 271 15.77 -11.28 -7.72
N ASN A 272 16.93 -10.89 -7.18
CA ASN A 272 17.24 -11.17 -5.79
C ASN A 272 16.55 -10.14 -4.87
N TRP A 273 15.28 -10.41 -4.56
CA TRP A 273 14.44 -9.52 -3.76
C TRP A 273 14.97 -9.33 -2.34
N HIS A 274 15.61 -10.34 -1.76
CA HIS A 274 16.24 -10.25 -0.45
C HIS A 274 17.30 -9.15 -0.41
N ARG A 275 18.26 -9.15 -1.35
CA ARG A 275 19.30 -8.12 -1.40
C ARG A 275 18.72 -6.73 -1.62
N VAL A 276 17.83 -6.61 -2.59
CA VAL A 276 17.19 -5.34 -2.95
C VAL A 276 16.41 -4.75 -1.78
N PHE A 277 15.70 -5.60 -1.03
CA PHE A 277 14.98 -5.19 0.17
C PHE A 277 15.93 -4.78 1.30
N ASN A 278 16.94 -5.59 1.62
CA ASN A 278 17.89 -5.30 2.69
C ASN A 278 18.73 -4.06 2.40
N ASP A 279 19.12 -3.83 1.14
CA ASP A 279 19.82 -2.61 0.72
C ASP A 279 18.95 -1.37 0.95
N LEU A 280 17.62 -1.49 0.83
CA LEU A 280 16.69 -0.38 1.02
C LEU A 280 16.42 -0.06 2.50
N ILE A 281 16.41 -1.07 3.37
CA ILE A 281 16.12 -0.89 4.81
C ILE A 281 17.37 -0.83 5.68
N GLY A 282 18.57 -1.03 5.11
CA GLY A 282 19.80 -1.24 5.87
C GLY A 282 20.26 -0.04 6.70
N ASP A 283 19.86 1.18 6.32
CA ASP A 283 20.13 2.43 7.05
C ASP A 283 18.88 2.98 7.75
N PHE A 284 17.85 2.15 7.91
CA PHE A 284 16.59 2.58 8.51
C PHE A 284 16.79 3.05 9.96
N ASP A 285 16.33 4.27 10.22
CA ASP A 285 16.26 4.87 11.55
C ASP A 285 14.93 5.61 11.69
N ILE A 286 14.17 5.28 12.73
CA ILE A 286 12.81 5.78 12.93
C ILE A 286 12.77 7.29 13.20
N ASP A 287 13.76 7.83 13.91
CA ASP A 287 13.83 9.26 14.24
C ASP A 287 14.22 10.08 13.01
N ALA A 288 15.16 9.57 12.21
CA ALA A 288 15.51 10.14 10.91
C ALA A 288 14.32 10.10 9.94
N LEU A 289 13.58 8.98 9.89
CA LEU A 289 12.35 8.86 9.10
C LEU A 289 11.33 9.93 9.52
N ARG A 290 11.06 10.05 10.82
CA ARG A 290 10.11 11.03 11.36
C ARG A 290 10.50 12.45 10.98
N ALA A 291 11.74 12.85 11.25
CA ALA A 291 12.22 14.18 10.93
C ALA A 291 12.14 14.49 9.42
N LYS A 292 12.45 13.50 8.58
CA LYS A 292 12.37 13.64 7.12
C LYS A 292 10.93 13.74 6.64
N GLN A 293 10.03 12.89 7.14
CA GLN A 293 8.60 12.90 6.82
C GLN A 293 7.95 14.25 7.20
N GLU A 294 8.13 14.72 8.43
CA GLU A 294 7.56 15.99 8.90
C GLU A 294 8.02 17.16 8.04
N LYS A 295 9.32 17.22 7.75
CA LYS A 295 9.91 18.25 6.88
C LYS A 295 9.32 18.21 5.47
N THR A 296 9.24 17.03 4.86
CA THR A 296 8.73 16.87 3.50
C THR A 296 7.25 17.21 3.41
N LEU A 297 6.42 16.74 4.35
CA LEU A 297 4.99 17.07 4.37
C LEU A 297 4.75 18.57 4.55
N ALA A 298 5.51 19.21 5.45
CA ALA A 298 5.44 20.66 5.67
C ALA A 298 5.83 21.46 4.41
N GLN A 299 6.87 21.03 3.69
CA GLN A 299 7.31 21.66 2.44
C GLN A 299 6.19 21.70 1.37
N PHE A 300 5.37 20.66 1.30
CA PHE A 300 4.26 20.57 0.35
C PHE A 300 2.90 20.99 0.95
N GLY A 301 2.89 21.48 2.19
CA GLY A 301 1.67 21.93 2.88
C GLY A 301 0.66 20.81 3.07
N ILE A 302 1.11 19.57 3.27
CA ILE A 302 0.26 18.41 3.52
C ILE A 302 0.14 18.25 5.05
N PRO A 303 -1.08 18.24 5.60
CA PRO A 303 -1.26 18.06 7.04
C PRO A 303 -0.83 16.65 7.43
N LEU A 304 -0.12 16.53 8.56
CA LEU A 304 0.00 15.25 9.25
C LEU A 304 -1.42 14.82 9.64
N ALA A 305 -1.81 13.60 9.27
CA ALA A 305 -3.08 13.05 9.74
C ALA A 305 -3.08 13.09 11.28
N ALA A 306 -4.13 13.65 11.86
CA ALA A 306 -4.30 13.80 13.31
C ALA A 306 -4.68 12.47 13.98
#